data_AF-A0A429BSM8-F1
#
_entry.id   AF-A0A429BSM8-F1
#
_cell.length_a   1.000
_cell.length_b   1.000
_cell.length_c   1.000
_cell.angle_alpha   90.00
_cell.angle_beta   90.00
_cell.angle_gamma   90.00
#
_symmetry.space_group_name_H-M   'P 1'
#
loop_
_entity.id
_entity.type
_entity.pdbx_description
1 polymer ?
#
loop_
_entity_poly.entity_id
_entity_poly.type
_entity_poly.pdbx_seq_one_letter_code
_entity_poly.pdbx_strand_id
1 'polypeptide(L)'
;MSTDRYDGVMFPEPGHPLMLPWAMRVAATLRLADLMDEGLSRPEQFATRSGAHAGSVERLLRYLVCRGCFIEPEPGRFALNDQGETLLSDHPSGMRGCLDIDGPFGRTDQAISHLLSAVRTGRPAYAEVHGRPFFDDLAGAPERSAVFDDVMRRRLAVDLPHLLQGYDWTSVGSVADVGGGTGGLLAALLAAHPRLRGTLVELPATARRAERFLREQGLTGRCEIAARDHRARPVHDAGVRCRGTRPRRALPARHGRGAEPRCHPPPTLGVLAAGTGPGAGLVTMSQVDVYYDLCLRLMGPLRTTLLTGEQLCEIGRIIYGRPERFSLYGVPAPGMEATGIRVLGRTSAECCVDEMAVAVGSQGYRQAGQSERRRVSYASTHPLAVCRW
;
A
#
# COMPACT_ATOMS: atom_id res chain seq x y z
N MET A 1 -13.06 17.92 28.53
CA MET A 1 -14.01 18.50 27.56
C MET A 1 -14.58 19.76 28.19
N SER A 2 -14.07 20.93 27.82
CA SER A 2 -14.64 22.22 28.23
C SER A 2 -15.27 22.83 27.00
N THR A 3 -16.58 23.03 27.04
CA THR A 3 -17.36 23.67 25.98
C THR A 3 -17.59 25.12 26.37
N ASP A 4 -16.82 26.05 25.81
CA ASP A 4 -17.23 27.45 25.83
C ASP A 4 -18.21 27.68 24.67
N ARG A 5 -19.43 28.09 25.01
CA ARG A 5 -20.47 28.41 24.03
C ARG A 5 -20.28 29.85 23.59
N TYR A 6 -19.92 30.05 22.33
CA TYR A 6 -20.19 31.29 21.61
C TYR A 6 -21.32 31.04 20.59
N ASP A 7 -22.48 31.67 20.82
CA ASP A 7 -23.53 31.99 19.84
C ASP A 7 -24.02 30.91 18.87
N GLY A 8 -24.21 29.66 19.31
CA GLY A 8 -25.02 28.67 18.57
C GLY A 8 -24.48 28.25 17.19
N VAL A 9 -23.31 28.75 16.80
CA VAL A 9 -22.52 28.26 15.67
C VAL A 9 -21.55 27.25 16.24
N MET A 10 -21.74 25.97 15.89
CA MET A 10 -20.71 24.97 16.07
C MET A 10 -19.54 25.33 15.16
N PHE A 11 -18.64 26.19 15.62
CA PHE A 11 -17.28 26.16 15.12
C PHE A 11 -16.73 24.81 15.56
N PRO A 12 -16.31 23.92 14.63
CA PRO A 12 -15.43 22.86 15.05
C PRO A 12 -14.26 23.58 15.73
N GLU A 13 -14.09 23.35 17.03
CA GLU A 13 -12.85 23.68 17.72
C GLU A 13 -11.72 23.35 16.74
N PRO A 14 -10.88 24.31 16.32
CA PRO A 14 -9.79 24.06 15.39
C PRO A 14 -8.70 23.27 16.11
N GLY A 15 -9.03 22.10 16.65
CA GLY A 15 -8.05 21.10 17.02
C GLY A 15 -7.40 20.67 15.72
N HIS A 16 -6.21 21.22 15.44
CA HIS A 16 -5.48 20.97 14.21
C HIS A 16 -5.29 19.46 13.99
N PRO A 17 -6.10 18.80 13.14
CA PRO A 17 -6.06 17.35 12.99
C PRO A 17 -4.75 16.89 12.36
N LEU A 18 -4.03 17.82 11.72
CA LEU A 18 -2.71 17.63 11.14
C LEU A 18 -1.58 17.66 12.17
N MET A 19 -1.76 18.27 13.35
CA MET A 19 -0.66 18.46 14.30
C MET A 19 -0.13 17.16 14.87
N LEU A 20 -0.98 16.20 15.22
CA LEU A 20 -0.52 14.91 15.74
C LEU A 20 0.29 14.12 14.69
N PRO A 21 -0.22 13.91 13.46
CA PRO A 21 0.57 13.28 12.40
C PRO A 21 1.93 13.96 12.15
N TRP A 22 2.00 15.30 12.17
CA TRP A 22 3.28 16.01 11.99
C TRP A 22 4.18 15.94 13.22
N ALA A 23 3.63 15.99 14.43
CA ALA A 23 4.39 15.83 15.67
C ALA A 23 5.07 14.45 15.74
N MET A 24 4.36 13.39 15.37
CA MET A 24 4.92 12.03 15.27
C MET A 24 6.04 11.94 14.23
N ARG A 25 5.86 12.61 13.08
CA ARG A 25 6.90 12.67 12.04
C ARG A 25 8.15 13.41 12.51
N VAL A 26 7.99 14.52 13.25
CA VAL A 26 9.13 15.23 13.86
C VAL A 26 9.85 14.32 14.86
N ALA A 27 9.12 13.61 15.72
CA ALA A 27 9.73 12.68 16.67
C ALA A 27 10.51 11.54 15.98
N ALA A 28 9.96 10.98 14.90
CA ALA A 28 10.62 9.94 14.10
C ALA A 28 11.87 10.46 13.36
N THR A 29 11.79 11.67 12.79
CA THR A 29 12.89 12.32 12.07
C THR A 29 14.05 12.64 13.00
N LEU A 30 13.75 13.20 14.19
CA LEU A 30 14.73 13.47 15.25
C LEU A 30 15.22 12.21 15.98
N ARG A 31 14.67 11.04 15.65
CA ARG A 31 15.02 9.74 16.24
C ARG A 31 14.86 9.73 17.77
N LEU A 32 13.85 10.42 18.29
CA LEU A 32 13.65 10.55 19.74
C LEU A 32 13.45 9.20 20.43
N ALA A 33 12.83 8.23 19.76
CA ALA A 33 12.65 6.90 20.31
C ALA A 33 13.98 6.15 20.48
N ASP A 34 14.85 6.18 19.46
CA ASP A 34 16.19 5.58 19.55
C ASP A 34 17.01 6.23 20.68
N LEU A 35 16.91 7.55 20.84
CA LEU A 35 17.62 8.26 21.90
C LEU A 35 17.12 7.87 23.30
N MET A 36 15.82 7.58 23.44
CA MET A 36 15.26 7.07 24.70
C MET A 36 15.70 5.64 25.00
N ASP A 37 15.80 4.79 23.96
CA ASP A 37 16.33 3.43 24.08
C ASP A 37 17.83 3.41 24.46
N GLU A 38 18.60 4.40 23.99
CA GLU A 38 19.96 4.67 24.47
C GLU A 38 20.03 5.15 25.93
N GLY A 39 18.89 5.32 26.61
CA GLY A 39 18.80 5.72 28.03
C GLY A 39 18.75 7.23 28.26
N LEU A 40 18.59 8.06 27.22
CA LEU A 40 18.38 9.50 27.40
C LEU A 40 16.93 9.77 27.77
N SER A 41 16.69 10.67 28.73
CA SER A 41 15.34 10.95 29.21
C SER A 41 14.99 12.43 29.23
N ARG A 42 15.97 13.34 29.08
CA ARG A 42 15.76 14.78 29.28
C ARG A 42 15.81 15.57 27.97
N PRO A 43 15.00 16.64 27.82
CA PRO A 43 14.98 17.50 26.64
C PRO A 43 16.35 18.02 26.19
N GLU A 44 17.23 18.39 27.14
CA GLU A 44 18.57 18.89 26.83
C GLU A 44 19.42 17.82 26.17
N GLN A 45 19.31 16.57 26.62
CA GLN A 45 20.05 15.43 26.06
C GLN A 45 19.58 15.14 24.63
N PHE A 46 18.26 15.14 24.41
CA PHE A 46 17.69 14.96 23.07
C PHE A 46 18.13 16.08 22.14
N ALA A 47 18.03 17.34 22.58
CA ALA A 47 18.47 18.51 21.82
C ALA A 47 19.94 18.42 21.40
N THR A 48 20.84 18.09 22.32
CA THR A 48 22.27 17.93 22.02
C THR A 48 22.52 16.85 20.97
N ARG A 49 21.81 15.71 21.05
CA ARG A 49 22.03 14.57 20.15
C ARG A 49 21.34 14.71 18.80
N SER A 50 20.20 15.40 18.73
CA SER A 50 19.39 15.53 17.52
C SER A 50 19.55 16.89 16.82
N GLY A 51 20.32 17.82 17.39
CA GLY A 51 20.45 19.19 16.88
C GLY A 51 19.19 20.04 17.05
N ALA A 52 18.26 19.62 17.91
CA ALA A 52 17.01 20.34 18.15
C ALA A 52 17.14 21.38 19.28
N HIS A 53 16.12 22.23 19.43
CA HIS A 53 16.03 23.14 20.56
C HIS A 53 15.34 22.47 21.76
N ALA A 54 15.99 22.44 22.94
CA ALA A 54 15.52 21.71 24.12
C ALA A 54 14.08 22.04 24.51
N GLY A 55 13.74 23.33 24.68
CA GLY A 55 12.38 23.72 25.04
C GLY A 55 11.34 23.43 23.94
N SER A 56 11.75 23.24 22.69
CA SER A 56 10.83 22.85 21.60
C SER A 56 10.57 21.35 21.62
N VAL A 57 11.62 20.54 21.85
CA VAL A 57 11.48 19.08 22.03
C VAL A 57 10.65 18.76 23.26
N GLU A 58 10.86 19.48 24.37
CA GLU A 58 10.04 19.32 25.58
C GLU A 58 8.55 19.56 25.30
N ARG A 59 8.19 20.66 24.63
CA ARG A 59 6.80 20.96 24.26
C ARG A 59 6.21 19.91 23.31
N LEU A 60 7.00 19.45 22.33
CA LEU A 60 6.61 18.40 21.41
C LEU A 60 6.32 17.10 22.17
N LEU A 61 7.23 16.66 23.04
CA LEU A 61 7.08 15.44 23.81
C LEU A 61 5.91 15.53 24.79
N ARG A 62 5.73 16.65 25.50
CA ARG A 62 4.53 16.86 26.33
C ARG A 62 3.23 16.77 25.54
N TYR A 63 3.20 17.38 24.35
CA TYR A 63 2.05 17.24 23.46
C TYR A 63 1.80 15.77 23.10
N LEU A 64 2.83 15.04 22.72
CA LEU A 64 2.72 13.62 22.35
C LEU A 64 2.36 12.71 23.54
N VAL A 65 2.80 13.05 24.76
CA VAL A 65 2.36 12.41 26.01
C VAL A 65 0.86 12.62 26.24
N CYS A 66 0.37 13.86 26.09
CA CYS A 66 -1.07 14.15 26.15
C CYS A 66 -1.88 13.41 25.08
N ARG A 67 -1.25 12.98 23.98
CA ARG A 67 -1.86 12.17 22.91
C ARG A 67 -1.62 10.66 23.07
N GLY A 68 -0.99 10.23 24.17
CA GLY A 68 -0.74 8.82 24.48
C GLY A 68 0.38 8.18 23.66
N CYS A 69 1.18 8.96 22.93
CA CYS A 69 2.23 8.43 22.04
C CYS A 69 3.58 8.19 22.74
N PHE A 70 3.78 8.79 23.91
CA PHE A 70 4.94 8.65 24.81
C PHE A 70 4.45 8.80 26.25
N ILE A 71 5.35 8.63 27.23
CA ILE A 71 5.05 8.87 28.64
C ILE A 71 6.05 9.85 29.28
N GLU A 72 5.62 10.54 30.34
CA GLU A 72 6.45 11.40 31.19
C GLU A 72 6.42 10.83 32.62
N PRO A 73 7.25 9.82 32.96
CA PRO A 73 7.21 9.15 34.27
C PRO A 73 7.55 10.08 35.45
N GLU A 74 8.39 11.08 35.21
CA GLU A 74 8.70 12.15 36.17
C GLU A 74 8.68 13.49 35.43
N PRO A 75 8.38 14.61 36.11
CA PRO A 75 8.42 15.92 35.47
C PRO A 75 9.74 16.19 34.73
N GLY A 76 9.65 16.45 33.42
CA GLY A 76 10.80 16.71 32.55
C GLY A 76 11.58 15.47 32.13
N ARG A 77 11.09 14.26 32.41
CA ARG A 77 11.66 13.00 31.93
C ARG A 77 10.69 12.28 31.04
N PHE A 78 11.12 11.93 29.84
CA PHE A 78 10.31 11.24 28.84
C PHE A 78 10.82 9.84 28.61
N ALA A 79 9.89 8.91 28.34
CA ALA A 79 10.20 7.52 28.05
C ALA A 79 9.22 6.95 27.01
N LEU A 80 9.57 5.77 26.50
CA LEU A 80 8.76 5.02 25.55
C LEU A 80 7.55 4.35 26.22
N ASN A 81 6.52 4.17 25.43
CA ASN A 81 5.44 3.21 25.63
C ASN A 81 5.28 2.38 24.35
N ASP A 82 4.34 1.45 24.29
CA ASP A 82 4.10 0.58 23.13
C ASP A 82 4.00 1.35 21.80
N GLN A 83 3.36 2.54 21.80
CA GLN A 83 3.24 3.36 20.59
C GLN A 83 4.57 4.02 20.22
N GLY A 84 5.29 4.56 21.20
CA GLY A 84 6.61 5.17 21.02
C GLY A 84 7.66 4.15 20.53
N GLU A 85 7.63 2.91 21.03
CA GLU A 85 8.52 1.82 20.61
C GLU A 85 8.40 1.51 19.12
N THR A 86 7.22 1.72 18.51
CA THR A 86 7.07 1.53 17.06
C THR A 86 7.96 2.46 16.23
N LEU A 87 8.43 3.57 16.81
CA LEU A 87 9.33 4.54 16.19
C LEU A 87 10.82 4.20 16.35
N LEU A 88 11.19 3.08 16.99
CA LEU A 88 12.57 2.61 16.99
C LEU A 88 13.00 2.23 15.57
N SER A 89 14.26 2.50 15.23
CA SER A 89 14.81 2.25 13.90
C SER A 89 14.83 0.76 13.52
N ASP A 90 15.03 -0.12 14.49
CA ASP A 90 15.06 -1.57 14.32
C ASP A 90 13.70 -2.25 14.59
N HIS A 91 12.69 -1.51 15.07
CA HIS A 91 11.37 -2.06 15.36
C HIS A 91 10.79 -2.77 14.11
N PRO A 92 10.26 -4.00 14.21
CA PRO A 92 9.81 -4.79 13.07
C PRO A 92 8.82 -4.07 12.14
N SER A 93 7.95 -3.21 12.68
CA SER A 93 6.97 -2.43 11.90
C SER A 93 7.62 -1.48 10.87
N GLY A 94 8.85 -1.01 11.11
CA GLY A 94 9.52 -0.02 10.26
C GLY A 94 8.81 1.34 10.22
N MET A 95 8.00 1.67 11.23
CA MET A 95 7.19 2.90 11.23
C MET A 95 8.05 4.16 11.22
N ARG A 96 9.24 4.13 11.84
CA ARG A 96 10.21 5.24 11.79
C ARG A 96 10.52 5.66 10.36
N GLY A 97 10.81 4.71 9.46
CA GLY A 97 11.08 4.99 8.05
C GLY A 97 9.86 5.50 7.27
N CYS A 98 8.65 5.17 7.72
CA CYS A 98 7.40 5.68 7.14
C CYS A 98 7.09 7.12 7.57
N LEU A 99 7.53 7.52 8.77
CA LEU A 99 7.24 8.83 9.36
C LEU A 99 8.43 9.80 9.31
N ASP A 100 9.59 9.36 8.85
CA ASP A 100 10.73 10.24 8.59
C ASP A 100 10.35 11.29 7.53
N ILE A 101 10.39 12.57 7.91
CA ILE A 101 9.99 13.71 7.06
C ILE A 101 10.90 13.80 5.84
N ASP A 102 12.20 13.56 6.03
CA ASP A 102 13.20 13.62 4.97
C ASP A 102 13.22 12.31 4.14
N GLY A 103 12.56 11.28 4.66
CA GLY A 103 12.32 10.02 3.99
C GLY A 103 11.30 10.12 2.83
N PRO A 104 11.20 9.06 2.03
CA PRO A 104 10.35 9.08 0.83
C PRO A 104 8.85 9.27 1.12
N PHE A 105 8.36 8.70 2.22
CA PHE A 105 6.95 8.83 2.61
C PHE A 105 6.65 10.19 3.24
N GLY A 106 7.52 10.69 4.13
CA GLY A 106 7.39 12.04 4.68
C GLY A 106 7.39 13.13 3.61
N ARG A 107 8.25 13.01 2.59
CA ARG A 107 8.24 13.90 1.41
C ARG A 107 6.92 13.83 0.63
N THR A 108 6.32 12.65 0.55
CA THR A 108 4.99 12.48 -0.07
C THR A 108 3.92 13.20 0.76
N ASP A 109 3.98 13.08 2.09
CA ASP A 109 3.04 13.77 2.98
C ASP A 109 3.17 15.29 2.93
N GLN A 110 4.39 15.83 2.72
CA GLN A 110 4.61 17.26 2.53
C GLN A 110 3.84 17.82 1.32
N ALA A 111 3.56 16.99 0.30
CA ALA A 111 2.77 17.39 -0.87
C ALA A 111 1.30 17.70 -0.53
N ILE A 112 0.82 17.37 0.67
CA ILE A 112 -0.55 17.68 1.11
C ILE A 112 -0.84 19.19 1.11
N SER A 113 0.19 20.03 1.29
CA SER A 113 0.05 21.49 1.23
C SER A 113 -0.39 22.00 -0.15
N HIS A 114 -0.17 21.21 -1.21
CA HIS A 114 -0.57 21.48 -2.58
C HIS A 114 -1.84 20.71 -3.01
N LEU A 115 -2.62 20.19 -2.05
CA LEU A 115 -3.87 19.47 -2.33
C LEU A 115 -4.82 20.26 -3.25
N LEU A 116 -4.92 21.58 -3.07
CA LEU A 116 -5.74 22.44 -3.95
C LEU A 116 -5.29 22.39 -5.42
N SER A 117 -3.97 22.36 -5.68
CA SER A 117 -3.44 22.23 -7.03
C SER A 117 -3.78 20.86 -7.63
N ALA A 118 -3.61 19.79 -6.84
CA ALA A 118 -3.97 18.44 -7.26
C ALA A 118 -5.45 18.34 -7.64
N VAL A 119 -6.35 18.93 -6.84
CA VAL A 119 -7.80 18.96 -7.12
C VAL A 119 -8.11 19.78 -8.38
N ARG A 120 -7.49 20.95 -8.56
CA ARG A 120 -7.74 21.81 -9.73
C ARG A 120 -7.24 21.21 -11.04
N THR A 121 -6.13 20.47 -11.00
CA THR A 121 -5.43 20.02 -12.21
C THR A 121 -5.62 18.54 -12.51
N GLY A 122 -6.01 17.74 -11.51
CA GLY A 122 -6.02 16.28 -11.56
C GLY A 122 -4.62 15.66 -11.65
N ARG A 123 -3.56 16.41 -11.32
CA ARG A 123 -2.16 15.96 -11.42
C ARG A 123 -1.55 15.75 -10.02
N PRO A 124 -0.58 14.82 -9.86
CA PRO A 124 0.13 14.66 -8.60
C PRO A 124 0.87 15.94 -8.18
N ALA A 125 0.72 16.34 -6.92
CA ALA A 125 1.32 17.57 -6.39
C ALA A 125 2.79 17.44 -5.96
N TYR A 126 3.35 16.21 -5.91
CA TYR A 126 4.71 15.98 -5.41
C TYR A 126 5.77 16.84 -6.11
N ALA A 127 5.69 16.93 -7.44
CA ALA A 127 6.68 17.66 -8.24
C ALA A 127 6.61 19.19 -8.04
N GLU A 128 5.47 19.72 -7.58
CA GLU A 128 5.35 21.15 -7.24
C GLU A 128 6.12 21.50 -5.97
N VAL A 129 6.17 20.57 -5.00
CA VAL A 129 6.89 20.75 -3.74
C VAL A 129 8.38 20.43 -3.88
N HIS A 130 8.71 19.36 -4.61
CA HIS A 130 10.07 18.79 -4.65
C HIS A 130 10.80 19.02 -5.97
N GLY A 131 10.18 19.70 -6.93
CA GLY A 131 10.78 20.09 -8.22
C GLY A 131 10.97 18.94 -9.22
N ARG A 132 10.58 17.71 -8.88
CA ARG A 132 10.70 16.52 -9.75
C ARG A 132 9.69 15.44 -9.35
N PRO A 133 9.32 14.51 -10.25
CA PRO A 133 8.47 13.37 -9.92
C PRO A 133 9.06 12.47 -8.83
N PHE A 134 8.19 11.77 -8.08
CA PHE A 134 8.58 10.93 -6.94
C PHE A 134 9.65 9.88 -7.26
N PHE A 135 9.47 9.11 -8.33
CA PHE A 135 10.43 8.05 -8.69
C PHE A 135 11.76 8.61 -9.22
N ASP A 136 11.74 9.79 -9.86
CA ASP A 136 12.96 10.49 -10.28
C ASP A 136 13.72 11.04 -9.07
N ASP A 137 12.99 11.50 -8.04
CA ASP A 137 13.58 11.91 -6.76
C ASP A 137 14.25 10.74 -6.01
N LEU A 138 13.58 9.59 -5.96
CA LEU A 138 14.14 8.36 -5.40
C LEU A 138 15.40 7.93 -6.16
N ALA A 139 15.34 7.92 -7.49
CA ALA A 139 16.47 7.51 -8.33
C ALA A 139 17.70 8.42 -8.14
N GLY A 140 17.49 9.69 -7.82
CA GLY A 140 18.54 10.66 -7.55
C GLY A 140 19.17 10.59 -6.15
N ALA A 141 18.62 9.80 -5.23
CA ALA A 141 19.10 9.71 -3.84
C ALA A 141 19.16 8.27 -3.33
N PRO A 142 20.35 7.65 -3.31
CA PRO A 142 20.55 6.27 -2.87
C PRO A 142 20.05 6.00 -1.45
N GLU A 143 20.24 6.93 -0.50
CA GLU A 143 19.74 6.76 0.87
C GLU A 143 18.20 6.67 0.94
N ARG A 144 17.49 7.53 0.19
CA ARG A 144 16.02 7.53 0.16
C ARG A 144 15.49 6.29 -0.55
N SER A 145 16.15 5.87 -1.63
CA SER A 145 15.88 4.60 -2.30
C SER A 145 16.00 3.42 -1.33
N ALA A 146 17.05 3.37 -0.50
CA ALA A 146 17.24 2.29 0.46
C ALA A 146 16.13 2.25 1.53
N VAL A 147 15.72 3.42 2.05
CA VAL A 147 14.59 3.51 3.00
C VAL A 147 13.29 3.06 2.35
N PHE A 148 13.03 3.49 1.10
CA PHE A 148 11.84 3.06 0.36
C PHE A 148 11.82 1.53 0.18
N ASP A 149 12.93 0.96 -0.27
CA ASP A 149 13.08 -0.49 -0.48
C ASP A 149 12.90 -1.27 0.83
N ASP A 150 13.43 -0.78 1.96
CA ASP A 150 13.28 -1.44 3.27
C ASP A 150 11.84 -1.43 3.76
N VAL A 151 11.15 -0.28 3.66
CA VAL A 151 9.72 -0.19 4.02
C VAL A 151 8.87 -1.10 3.14
N MET A 152 9.15 -1.16 1.84
CA MET A 152 8.44 -2.07 0.93
C MET A 152 8.68 -3.54 1.28
N ARG A 153 9.93 -3.91 1.60
CA ARG A 153 10.28 -5.26 2.03
C ARG A 153 9.56 -5.67 3.32
N ARG A 154 9.49 -4.78 4.32
CA ARG A 154 8.77 -5.05 5.58
C ARG A 154 7.27 -5.20 5.36
N ARG A 155 6.67 -4.38 4.49
CA ARG A 155 5.26 -4.51 4.10
C ARG A 155 4.97 -5.85 3.43
N LEU A 156 5.85 -6.29 2.54
CA LEU A 156 5.73 -7.59 1.88
C LEU A 156 5.85 -8.76 2.86
N ALA A 157 6.74 -8.67 3.86
CA ALA A 157 6.98 -9.76 4.81
C ALA A 157 5.72 -10.22 5.54
N VAL A 158 4.78 -9.30 5.81
CA VAL A 158 3.47 -9.60 6.45
C VAL A 158 2.60 -10.48 5.55
N ASP A 159 2.63 -10.25 4.24
CA ASP A 159 1.73 -10.90 3.28
C ASP A 159 2.38 -12.14 2.63
N LEU A 160 3.70 -12.27 2.71
CA LEU A 160 4.49 -13.27 2.01
C LEU A 160 4.06 -14.73 2.29
N PRO A 161 3.85 -15.18 3.55
CA PRO A 161 3.42 -16.56 3.80
C PRO A 161 2.11 -16.92 3.10
N HIS A 162 1.17 -15.98 3.06
CA HIS A 162 -0.11 -16.17 2.41
C HIS A 162 0.01 -16.18 0.89
N LEU A 163 0.90 -15.38 0.30
CA LEU A 163 1.21 -15.42 -1.13
C LEU A 163 1.79 -16.77 -1.55
N LEU A 164 2.68 -17.35 -0.75
CA LEU A 164 3.30 -18.65 -1.03
C LEU A 164 2.28 -19.81 -0.95
N GLN A 165 1.29 -19.73 -0.05
CA GLN A 165 0.32 -20.81 0.19
C GLN A 165 -1.02 -20.62 -0.53
N GLY A 166 -1.38 -19.37 -0.86
CA GLY A 166 -2.69 -19.00 -1.37
C GLY A 166 -2.91 -19.31 -2.86
N TYR A 167 -1.90 -19.83 -3.54
CA TYR A 167 -1.96 -20.18 -4.96
C TYR A 167 -1.23 -21.50 -5.25
N ASP A 168 -1.76 -22.30 -6.16
CA ASP A 168 -1.07 -23.51 -6.64
C ASP A 168 0.04 -23.15 -7.64
N TRP A 169 1.20 -22.76 -7.09
CA TRP A 169 2.40 -22.45 -7.85
C TRP A 169 2.98 -23.66 -8.59
N THR A 170 2.58 -24.89 -8.25
CA THR A 170 3.05 -26.09 -8.96
C THR A 170 2.47 -26.21 -10.36
N SER A 171 1.35 -25.52 -10.61
CA SER A 171 0.70 -25.43 -11.92
C SER A 171 1.33 -24.40 -12.86
N VAL A 172 2.34 -23.64 -12.41
CA VAL A 172 2.95 -22.52 -13.14
C VAL A 172 4.42 -22.81 -13.42
N GLY A 173 4.82 -22.68 -14.69
CA GLY A 173 6.22 -22.85 -15.11
C GLY A 173 7.08 -21.59 -14.96
N SER A 174 6.47 -20.39 -15.09
CA SER A 174 7.17 -19.10 -15.01
C SER A 174 6.27 -18.02 -14.43
N VAL A 175 6.84 -17.12 -13.61
CA VAL A 175 6.15 -15.97 -13.01
C VAL A 175 6.85 -14.67 -13.37
N ALA A 176 6.08 -13.58 -13.57
CA ALA A 176 6.62 -12.25 -13.73
C ALA A 176 6.27 -11.38 -12.51
N ASP A 177 7.27 -10.88 -11.81
CA ASP A 177 7.12 -9.93 -10.72
C ASP A 177 7.29 -8.50 -11.26
N VAL A 178 6.18 -7.80 -11.48
CA VAL A 178 6.14 -6.49 -12.13
C VAL A 178 6.05 -5.39 -11.08
N GLY A 179 7.05 -4.50 -11.04
CA GLY A 179 7.21 -3.57 -9.94
C GLY A 179 7.58 -4.27 -8.63
N GLY A 180 8.35 -5.36 -8.72
CA GLY A 180 8.71 -6.24 -7.60
C GLY A 180 9.80 -5.69 -6.68
N GLY A 181 10.20 -4.43 -6.85
CA GLY A 181 11.23 -3.78 -6.03
C GLY A 181 12.57 -4.50 -6.11
N THR A 182 13.15 -4.81 -4.94
CA THR A 182 14.42 -5.54 -4.86
C THR A 182 14.30 -7.04 -5.18
N GLY A 183 13.10 -7.54 -5.49
CA GLY A 183 12.86 -8.93 -5.87
C GLY A 183 12.64 -9.90 -4.72
N GLY A 184 12.28 -9.40 -3.52
CA GLY A 184 12.06 -10.23 -2.33
C GLY A 184 10.94 -11.27 -2.51
N LEU A 185 9.84 -10.89 -3.16
CA LEU A 185 8.71 -11.79 -3.43
C LEU A 185 9.11 -12.88 -4.42
N LEU A 186 9.70 -12.48 -5.55
CA LEU A 186 10.20 -13.41 -6.54
C LEU A 186 11.23 -14.39 -5.94
N ALA A 187 12.15 -13.91 -5.12
CA ALA A 187 13.15 -14.76 -4.47
C ALA A 187 12.51 -15.82 -3.57
N ALA A 188 11.54 -15.43 -2.75
CA ALA A 188 10.83 -16.34 -1.86
C ALA A 188 10.01 -17.39 -2.64
N LEU A 189 9.31 -16.98 -3.70
CA LEU A 189 8.56 -17.88 -4.58
C LEU A 189 9.48 -18.92 -5.24
N LEU A 190 10.60 -18.46 -5.76
CA LEU A 190 11.60 -19.32 -6.38
C LEU A 190 12.19 -20.29 -5.34
N ALA A 191 12.53 -19.83 -4.15
CA ALA A 191 13.02 -20.72 -3.08
C ALA A 191 12.00 -21.82 -2.72
N ALA A 192 10.73 -21.46 -2.58
CA ALA A 192 9.65 -22.38 -2.23
C ALA A 192 9.27 -23.37 -3.36
N HIS A 193 9.47 -22.97 -4.62
CA HIS A 193 9.05 -23.75 -5.79
C HIS A 193 10.23 -24.01 -6.74
N PRO A 194 10.97 -25.13 -6.58
CA PRO A 194 12.23 -25.36 -7.30
C PRO A 194 12.12 -25.43 -8.84
N ARG A 195 10.93 -25.74 -9.36
CA ARG A 195 10.64 -25.83 -10.80
C ARG A 195 10.22 -24.49 -11.42
N LEU A 196 9.86 -23.51 -10.59
CA LEU A 196 9.41 -22.21 -11.04
C LEU A 196 10.59 -21.37 -11.56
N ARG A 197 10.36 -20.65 -12.65
CA ARG A 197 11.27 -19.61 -13.17
C ARG A 197 10.65 -18.23 -12.99
N GLY A 198 11.48 -17.20 -12.97
CA GLY A 198 11.06 -15.84 -12.67
C GLY A 198 11.54 -14.82 -13.69
N THR A 199 10.74 -13.77 -13.88
CA THR A 199 11.19 -12.51 -14.47
C THR A 199 10.83 -11.36 -13.54
N LEU A 200 11.82 -10.59 -13.10
CA LEU A 200 11.58 -9.33 -12.40
C LEU A 200 11.51 -8.19 -13.43
N VAL A 201 10.44 -7.39 -13.40
CA VAL A 201 10.30 -6.19 -14.24
C VAL A 201 10.32 -4.96 -13.34
N GLU A 202 11.36 -4.13 -13.46
CA GLU A 202 11.56 -2.98 -12.57
C GLU A 202 12.26 -1.81 -13.27
N LEU A 203 12.17 -0.61 -12.68
CA LEU A 203 12.88 0.57 -13.17
C LEU A 203 14.40 0.32 -13.15
N PRO A 204 15.17 0.92 -14.09
CA PRO A 204 16.60 0.60 -14.24
C PRO A 204 17.44 0.73 -12.97
N ALA A 205 17.17 1.73 -12.12
CA ALA A 205 17.90 1.92 -10.87
C ALA A 205 17.61 0.81 -9.85
N THR A 206 16.34 0.45 -9.67
CA THR A 206 15.88 -0.60 -8.76
C THR A 206 16.31 -1.99 -9.25
N ALA A 207 16.21 -2.24 -10.57
CA ALA A 207 16.63 -3.48 -11.20
C ALA A 207 18.11 -3.82 -10.93
N ARG A 208 19.01 -2.82 -10.90
CA ARG A 208 20.42 -3.03 -10.54
C ARG A 208 20.60 -3.48 -9.09
N ARG A 209 19.79 -2.95 -8.17
CA ARG A 209 19.81 -3.37 -6.75
C ARG A 209 19.24 -4.78 -6.60
N ALA A 210 18.14 -5.07 -7.31
CA ALA A 210 17.55 -6.41 -7.33
C ALA A 210 18.50 -7.47 -7.90
N GLU A 211 19.29 -7.14 -8.92
CA GLU A 211 20.28 -8.06 -9.49
C GLU A 211 21.32 -8.51 -8.46
N ARG A 212 21.78 -7.58 -7.61
CA ARG A 212 22.69 -7.90 -6.51
C ARG A 212 22.04 -8.85 -5.52
N PHE A 213 20.86 -8.51 -5.03
CA PHE A 213 20.12 -9.33 -4.07
C PHE A 213 19.83 -10.74 -4.62
N LEU A 214 19.28 -10.85 -5.83
CA LEU A 214 18.95 -12.14 -6.44
C LEU A 214 20.20 -13.00 -6.71
N ARG A 215 21.35 -12.38 -6.98
CA ARG A 215 22.63 -13.08 -7.12
C ARG A 215 23.13 -13.62 -5.79
N GLU A 216 23.03 -12.84 -4.71
CA GLU A 216 23.37 -13.29 -3.35
C GLU A 216 22.47 -14.45 -2.89
N GLN A 217 21.23 -14.50 -3.36
CA GLN A 217 20.32 -15.63 -3.14
C GLN A 217 20.58 -16.84 -4.07
N GLY A 218 21.55 -16.77 -4.98
CA GLY A 218 21.88 -17.87 -5.91
C GLY A 218 20.84 -18.09 -7.02
N LEU A 219 20.01 -17.09 -7.33
CA LEU A 219 18.85 -17.22 -8.24
C LEU A 219 19.12 -16.79 -9.69
N THR A 220 20.34 -16.39 -10.04
CA THR A 220 20.71 -15.91 -11.39
C THR A 220 20.40 -16.91 -12.51
N GLY A 221 20.44 -18.22 -12.23
CA GLY A 221 20.12 -19.26 -13.23
C GLY A 221 18.62 -19.46 -13.49
N ARG A 222 17.74 -18.89 -12.66
CA ARG A 222 16.29 -19.07 -12.75
C ARG A 222 15.49 -17.77 -12.75
N CYS A 223 16.15 -16.64 -12.67
CA CYS A 223 15.53 -15.32 -12.68
C CYS A 223 16.14 -14.45 -13.78
N GLU A 224 15.29 -13.92 -14.66
CA GLU A 224 15.65 -12.86 -15.59
C GLU A 224 15.26 -11.50 -15.01
N ILE A 225 16.00 -10.44 -15.32
CA ILE A 225 15.67 -9.08 -14.90
C ILE A 225 15.46 -8.20 -16.13
N ALA A 226 14.27 -7.62 -16.23
CA ALA A 226 13.86 -6.70 -17.27
C ALA A 226 13.83 -5.27 -16.70
N ALA A 227 14.94 -4.55 -16.84
CA ALA A 227 15.06 -3.14 -16.46
C ALA A 227 14.26 -2.23 -17.43
N ARG A 228 13.00 -1.91 -17.11
CA ARG A 228 12.11 -1.08 -17.94
C ARG A 228 10.97 -0.46 -17.14
N ASP A 229 10.39 0.61 -17.68
CA ASP A 229 9.10 1.10 -17.23
C ASP A 229 7.97 0.24 -17.83
N HIS A 230 7.21 -0.44 -16.96
CA HIS A 230 6.07 -1.27 -17.35
C HIS A 230 4.84 -0.45 -17.78
N ARG A 231 4.80 0.85 -17.48
CA ARG A 231 3.70 1.75 -17.87
C ARG A 231 3.84 2.21 -19.32
N ALA A 232 5.06 2.22 -19.85
CA ALA A 232 5.33 2.67 -21.21
C ALA A 232 4.82 1.68 -22.28
N ARG A 233 4.73 0.37 -21.96
CA ARG A 233 4.15 -0.68 -22.83
C ARG A 233 3.60 -1.86 -22.03
N PRO A 234 2.46 -2.47 -22.41
CA PRO A 234 1.93 -3.66 -21.76
C PRO A 234 2.94 -4.82 -21.76
N VAL A 235 3.07 -5.50 -20.62
CA VAL A 235 4.03 -6.61 -20.42
C VAL A 235 3.79 -7.77 -21.42
N HIS A 236 2.54 -7.96 -21.84
CA HIS A 236 2.14 -8.97 -22.83
C HIS A 236 2.56 -8.65 -24.27
N ASP A 237 2.69 -7.38 -24.63
CA ASP A 237 3.04 -6.93 -26.00
C ASP A 237 4.55 -6.66 -26.18
N ALA A 238 5.31 -6.59 -25.09
CA ALA A 238 6.69 -6.13 -25.10
C ALA A 238 7.75 -7.25 -25.14
N GLY A 239 7.38 -8.47 -25.54
CA GLY A 239 8.36 -9.54 -25.81
C GLY A 239 9.15 -10.00 -24.59
N VAL A 240 8.55 -10.02 -23.39
CA VAL A 240 9.06 -10.81 -22.25
C VAL A 240 8.87 -12.29 -22.62
N ARG A 241 9.76 -12.79 -23.49
CA ARG A 241 9.83 -14.21 -23.83
C ARG A 241 10.46 -14.90 -22.63
N CYS A 242 9.63 -15.50 -21.78
CA CYS A 242 10.09 -16.60 -20.95
C CYS A 242 10.70 -17.64 -21.92
N ARG A 243 12.03 -17.80 -21.96
CA ARG A 243 12.67 -18.71 -22.91
C ARG A 243 12.24 -20.16 -22.60
N GLY A 244 11.34 -20.70 -23.40
CA GLY A 244 10.94 -22.11 -23.37
C GLY A 244 10.12 -22.49 -24.61
N THR A 245 10.77 -23.17 -25.55
CA THR A 245 10.29 -23.99 -26.68
C THR A 245 8.92 -23.72 -27.35
N ARG A 246 8.95 -23.52 -28.68
CA ARG A 246 7.82 -23.37 -29.61
C ARG A 246 6.62 -24.31 -29.29
N PRO A 247 5.37 -23.84 -29.45
CA PRO A 247 4.19 -24.68 -29.21
C PRO A 247 4.16 -25.86 -30.20
N ARG A 248 4.12 -27.09 -29.67
CA ARG A 248 3.68 -28.25 -30.45
C ARG A 248 2.16 -28.14 -30.63
N ARG A 249 1.70 -28.35 -31.87
CA ARG A 249 0.27 -28.37 -32.26
C ARG A 249 -0.57 -29.16 -31.26
N ALA A 250 -1.72 -28.59 -30.89
CA ALA A 250 -2.73 -29.23 -30.06
C ALA A 250 -3.22 -30.54 -30.71
N LEU A 251 -3.23 -31.62 -29.92
CA LEU A 251 -4.03 -32.83 -30.18
C LEU A 251 -5.34 -32.72 -29.38
N PRO A 252 -6.47 -33.17 -29.94
CA PRO A 252 -7.78 -32.99 -29.30
C PRO A 252 -7.94 -33.84 -28.03
N ALA A 253 -8.57 -33.25 -27.02
CA ALA A 253 -8.81 -33.81 -25.70
C ALA A 253 -9.75 -35.02 -25.74
N ARG A 254 -9.39 -36.08 -25.01
CA ARG A 254 -10.32 -37.15 -24.61
C ARG A 254 -10.85 -36.85 -23.21
N HIS A 255 -12.17 -36.85 -23.06
CA HIS A 255 -12.85 -36.72 -21.77
C HIS A 255 -12.67 -37.97 -20.91
N GLY A 256 -12.07 -37.81 -19.73
CA GLY A 256 -12.12 -38.77 -18.64
C GLY A 256 -12.72 -38.11 -17.41
N ARG A 257 -13.86 -38.61 -16.94
CA ARG A 257 -14.52 -38.19 -15.69
C ARG A 257 -13.70 -38.73 -14.51
N GLY A 258 -13.28 -37.86 -13.60
CA GLY A 258 -12.62 -38.21 -12.34
C GLY A 258 -13.00 -37.18 -11.28
N ALA A 259 -13.33 -37.65 -10.09
CA ALA A 259 -14.04 -36.95 -9.03
C ALA A 259 -13.37 -35.67 -8.50
N GLU A 260 -14.18 -34.64 -8.24
CA GLU A 260 -13.79 -33.36 -7.66
C GLU A 260 -13.48 -33.49 -6.15
N PRO A 261 -12.37 -32.93 -5.66
CA PRO A 261 -12.16 -32.73 -4.23
C PRO A 261 -13.02 -31.55 -3.75
N ARG A 262 -13.73 -31.75 -2.63
CA ARG A 262 -14.61 -30.75 -2.00
C ARG A 262 -13.81 -29.53 -1.58
N CYS A 263 -13.95 -28.45 -2.36
CA CYS A 263 -13.47 -27.11 -1.99
C CYS A 263 -14.57 -26.42 -1.16
N HIS A 264 -14.22 -25.85 0.00
CA HIS A 264 -15.13 -24.98 0.73
C HIS A 264 -15.48 -23.76 -0.15
N PRO A 265 -16.74 -23.30 -0.18
CA PRO A 265 -17.10 -22.12 -0.96
C PRO A 265 -16.30 -20.90 -0.47
N PRO A 266 -15.79 -20.05 -1.38
CA PRO A 266 -15.12 -18.82 -0.98
C PRO A 266 -16.08 -17.94 -0.16
N PRO A 267 -15.61 -17.24 0.88
CA PRO A 267 -16.46 -16.31 1.61
C PRO A 267 -16.96 -15.24 0.64
N THR A 268 -18.27 -15.10 0.54
CA THR A 268 -18.92 -14.07 -0.26
C THR A 268 -18.41 -12.69 0.18
N LEU A 269 -18.21 -11.76 -0.76
CA LEU A 269 -18.21 -10.34 -0.42
C LEU A 269 -19.64 -10.02 0.03
N GLY A 270 -19.97 -10.34 1.29
CA GLY A 270 -21.29 -10.10 1.83
C GLY A 270 -21.55 -8.61 1.85
N VAL A 271 -22.20 -8.08 0.82
CA VAL A 271 -23.08 -6.94 1.02
C VAL A 271 -24.25 -7.51 1.82
N LEU A 272 -24.51 -6.96 3.01
CA LEU A 272 -25.81 -7.14 3.66
C LEU A 272 -26.87 -6.52 2.75
N ALA A 273 -27.27 -7.25 1.71
CA ALA A 273 -28.50 -6.97 1.00
C ALA A 273 -29.62 -7.40 1.95
N ALA A 274 -30.38 -6.40 2.40
CA ALA A 274 -31.43 -6.51 3.40
C ALA A 274 -32.29 -7.76 3.18
N GLY A 275 -32.32 -8.64 4.19
CA GLY A 275 -33.37 -9.64 4.29
C GLY A 275 -34.72 -8.93 4.36
N THR A 276 -35.62 -9.24 3.43
CA THR A 276 -37.01 -8.81 3.45
C THR A 276 -37.77 -9.56 4.55
N GLY A 277 -37.48 -9.24 5.81
CA GLY A 277 -38.22 -9.71 6.98
C GLY A 277 -38.96 -8.52 7.60
N PRO A 278 -40.28 -8.61 7.85
CA PRO A 278 -41.03 -7.52 8.46
C PRO A 278 -40.67 -7.43 9.94
N GLY A 279 -39.74 -6.53 10.30
CA GLY A 279 -39.44 -6.24 11.71
C GLY A 279 -38.06 -5.71 12.06
N ALA A 280 -37.08 -5.73 11.15
CA ALA A 280 -35.76 -5.13 11.40
C ALA A 280 -35.71 -3.71 10.81
N GLY A 281 -35.39 -2.70 11.64
CA GLY A 281 -35.15 -1.34 11.18
C GLY A 281 -34.08 -1.32 10.09
N LEU A 282 -34.45 -0.93 8.87
CA LEU A 282 -33.56 -0.78 7.73
C LEU A 282 -32.59 0.38 7.99
N VAL A 283 -31.37 0.08 8.44
CA VAL A 283 -30.25 1.02 8.30
C VAL A 283 -29.73 0.87 6.87
N THR A 284 -30.19 1.75 5.98
CA THR A 284 -29.64 1.84 4.62
C THR A 284 -28.22 2.41 4.70
N MET A 285 -27.21 1.59 4.45
CA MET A 285 -25.83 2.06 4.36
C MET A 285 -25.69 3.05 3.20
N SER A 286 -25.02 4.18 3.43
CA SER A 286 -24.68 5.10 2.35
C SER A 286 -23.62 4.47 1.44
N GLN A 287 -23.50 4.96 0.19
CA GLN A 287 -22.43 4.53 -0.73
C GLN A 287 -21.03 4.74 -0.14
N VAL A 288 -20.87 5.72 0.76
CA VAL A 288 -19.63 6.01 1.49
C VAL A 288 -19.34 4.96 2.54
N ASP A 289 -20.36 4.52 3.29
CA ASP A 289 -20.21 3.46 4.29
C ASP A 289 -19.83 2.13 3.62
N VAL A 290 -20.45 1.83 2.47
CA VAL A 290 -20.11 0.65 1.65
C VAL A 290 -18.66 0.70 1.16
N TYR A 291 -18.19 1.88 0.74
CA TYR A 291 -16.80 2.09 0.32
C TYR A 291 -15.81 1.84 1.46
N TYR A 292 -16.00 2.49 2.62
CA TYR A 292 -15.08 2.30 3.75
C TYR A 292 -15.11 0.88 4.32
N ASP A 293 -16.28 0.26 4.38
CA ASP A 293 -16.40 -1.15 4.77
C ASP A 293 -15.64 -2.07 3.79
N LEU A 294 -15.75 -1.83 2.48
CA LEU A 294 -14.94 -2.55 1.49
C LEU A 294 -13.44 -2.36 1.76
N CYS A 295 -12.97 -1.12 1.94
CA CYS A 295 -11.55 -0.85 2.23
C CYS A 295 -11.08 -1.55 3.50
N LEU A 296 -11.87 -1.52 4.58
CA LEU A 296 -11.55 -2.22 5.83
C LEU A 296 -11.48 -3.73 5.62
N ARG A 297 -12.39 -4.32 4.84
CA ARG A 297 -12.34 -5.74 4.49
C ARG A 297 -11.13 -6.09 3.66
N LEU A 298 -10.82 -5.31 2.62
CA LEU A 298 -9.65 -5.48 1.75
C LEU A 298 -8.33 -5.30 2.50
N MET A 299 -8.29 -4.49 3.56
CA MET A 299 -7.11 -4.28 4.40
C MET A 299 -7.02 -5.23 5.61
N GLY A 300 -8.13 -5.85 5.99
CA GLY A 300 -8.25 -6.80 7.09
C GLY A 300 -8.55 -8.22 6.60
N PRO A 301 -9.76 -8.77 6.81
CA PRO A 301 -10.05 -10.18 6.53
C PRO A 301 -9.77 -10.68 5.10
N LEU A 302 -9.88 -9.81 4.08
CA LEU A 302 -9.66 -10.18 2.67
C LEU A 302 -8.25 -9.81 2.18
N ARG A 303 -7.42 -9.23 3.04
CA ARG A 303 -6.08 -8.71 2.71
C ARG A 303 -5.24 -9.67 1.89
N THR A 304 -5.22 -10.93 2.31
CA THR A 304 -4.38 -11.99 1.74
C THR A 304 -5.19 -13.00 0.93
N THR A 305 -6.45 -12.68 0.63
CA THR A 305 -7.35 -13.53 -0.16
C THR A 305 -7.24 -13.19 -1.63
N LEU A 306 -7.05 -14.20 -2.49
CA LEU A 306 -7.21 -14.04 -3.94
C LEU A 306 -8.67 -13.83 -4.28
N LEU A 307 -8.96 -12.71 -4.93
CA LEU A 307 -10.30 -12.36 -5.32
C LEU A 307 -10.69 -13.03 -6.65
N THR A 308 -11.97 -13.38 -6.77
CA THR A 308 -12.57 -13.89 -8.02
C THR A 308 -12.84 -12.76 -9.01
N GLY A 309 -13.04 -13.07 -10.29
CA GLY A 309 -13.42 -12.06 -11.29
C GLY A 309 -14.69 -11.31 -10.91
N GLU A 310 -15.66 -11.98 -10.28
CA GLU A 310 -16.90 -11.36 -9.78
C GLU A 310 -16.62 -10.33 -8.68
N GLN A 311 -15.77 -10.69 -7.71
CA GLN A 311 -15.36 -9.80 -6.62
C GLN A 311 -14.59 -8.58 -7.14
N LEU A 312 -13.73 -8.75 -8.15
CA LEU A 312 -13.03 -7.63 -8.80
C LEU A 312 -14.01 -6.72 -9.56
N CYS A 313 -15.02 -7.29 -10.22
CA CYS A 313 -16.09 -6.52 -10.84
C CYS A 313 -16.93 -5.75 -9.81
N GLU A 314 -17.18 -6.34 -8.64
CA GLU A 314 -17.86 -5.68 -7.54
C GLU A 314 -17.05 -4.50 -6.98
N ILE A 315 -15.75 -4.66 -6.78
CA ILE A 315 -14.84 -3.57 -6.42
C ILE A 315 -14.93 -2.45 -7.46
N GLY A 316 -14.89 -2.80 -8.74
CA GLY A 316 -15.06 -1.84 -9.83
C GLY A 316 -16.38 -1.07 -9.75
N ARG A 317 -17.49 -1.76 -9.44
CA ARG A 317 -18.79 -1.13 -9.22
C ARG A 317 -18.81 -0.20 -8.00
N ILE A 318 -18.22 -0.61 -6.89
CA ILE A 318 -18.23 0.18 -5.64
C ILE A 318 -17.36 1.44 -5.76
N ILE A 319 -16.14 1.30 -6.29
CA ILE A 319 -15.15 2.39 -6.32
C ILE A 319 -15.37 3.32 -7.51
N TYR A 320 -15.76 2.78 -8.68
CA TYR A 320 -15.80 3.55 -9.93
C TYR A 320 -17.21 3.62 -10.55
N GLY A 321 -18.22 3.03 -9.92
CA GLY A 321 -19.57 2.88 -10.47
C GLY A 321 -19.69 1.89 -11.62
N ARG A 322 -18.58 1.32 -12.12
CA ARG A 322 -18.54 0.39 -13.27
C ARG A 322 -17.41 -0.62 -13.14
N PRO A 323 -17.66 -1.91 -13.40
CA PRO A 323 -16.64 -2.96 -13.22
C PRO A 323 -15.43 -2.77 -14.14
N GLU A 324 -15.60 -2.21 -15.33
CA GLU A 324 -14.53 -2.06 -16.33
C GLU A 324 -13.48 -1.00 -15.97
N ARG A 325 -13.79 -0.12 -15.00
CA ARG A 325 -12.86 0.92 -14.57
C ARG A 325 -11.81 0.43 -13.59
N PHE A 326 -12.11 -0.62 -12.83
CA PHE A 326 -11.06 -1.33 -12.13
C PHE A 326 -10.25 -2.11 -13.17
N SER A 327 -9.01 -1.67 -13.42
CA SER A 327 -8.15 -2.26 -14.43
C SER A 327 -6.71 -2.34 -13.94
N LEU A 328 -6.02 -3.40 -14.33
CA LEU A 328 -4.62 -3.64 -14.03
C LEU A 328 -3.94 -4.01 -15.33
N TYR A 329 -2.81 -3.37 -15.62
CA TYR A 329 -2.04 -3.60 -16.86
C TYR A 329 -2.85 -3.42 -18.15
N GLY A 330 -3.87 -2.55 -18.10
CA GLY A 330 -4.78 -2.31 -19.23
C GLY A 330 -5.88 -3.36 -19.41
N VAL A 331 -5.96 -4.36 -18.53
CA VAL A 331 -7.03 -5.37 -18.53
C VAL A 331 -8.10 -4.99 -17.51
N PRO A 332 -9.37 -4.80 -17.92
CA PRO A 332 -10.47 -4.47 -17.02
C PRO A 332 -10.91 -5.69 -16.20
N ALA A 333 -11.53 -5.46 -15.03
CA ALA A 333 -11.92 -6.52 -14.09
C ALA A 333 -12.68 -7.71 -14.73
N PRO A 334 -13.66 -7.49 -15.63
CA PRO A 334 -14.37 -8.61 -16.28
C PRO A 334 -13.48 -9.54 -17.12
N GLY A 335 -12.32 -9.06 -17.59
CA GLY A 335 -11.36 -9.82 -18.38
C GLY A 335 -10.14 -10.33 -17.61
N MET A 336 -9.97 -9.94 -16.35
CA MET A 336 -8.78 -10.29 -15.57
C MET A 336 -8.64 -11.79 -15.37
N GLU A 337 -9.70 -12.46 -14.92
CA GLU A 337 -9.63 -13.89 -14.65
C GLU A 337 -9.38 -14.71 -15.93
N ALA A 338 -10.02 -14.32 -17.04
CA ALA A 338 -9.85 -14.97 -18.34
C ALA A 338 -8.43 -14.79 -18.91
N THR A 339 -7.74 -13.70 -18.57
CA THR A 339 -6.34 -13.44 -18.94
C THR A 339 -5.34 -14.02 -17.92
N GLY A 340 -5.83 -14.68 -16.87
CA GLY A 340 -5.00 -15.26 -15.81
C GLY A 340 -4.54 -14.27 -14.74
N ILE A 341 -4.97 -13.00 -14.80
CA ILE A 341 -4.68 -12.01 -13.78
C ILE A 341 -5.47 -12.36 -12.51
N ARG A 342 -4.75 -12.54 -11.40
CA ARG A 342 -5.29 -12.80 -10.07
C ARG A 342 -4.80 -11.71 -9.14
N VAL A 343 -5.66 -11.25 -8.24
CA VAL A 343 -5.40 -10.07 -7.42
C VAL A 343 -5.74 -10.39 -5.97
N LEU A 344 -4.84 -10.04 -5.04
CA LEU A 344 -5.13 -10.11 -3.61
C LEU A 344 -6.04 -8.94 -3.20
N GLY A 345 -6.85 -9.12 -2.16
CA GLY A 345 -7.67 -8.04 -1.62
C GLY A 345 -6.87 -6.78 -1.30
N ARG A 346 -5.66 -6.95 -0.74
CA ARG A 346 -4.76 -5.82 -0.49
C ARG A 346 -4.38 -5.07 -1.76
N THR A 347 -3.93 -5.80 -2.78
CA THR A 347 -3.51 -5.23 -4.07
C THR A 347 -4.66 -4.47 -4.72
N SER A 348 -5.89 -4.96 -4.58
CA SER A 348 -7.08 -4.24 -5.06
C SER A 348 -7.25 -2.88 -4.39
N ALA A 349 -6.98 -2.74 -3.09
CA ALA A 349 -7.04 -1.44 -2.44
C ALA A 349 -5.86 -0.52 -2.85
N GLU A 350 -4.64 -1.05 -2.93
CA GLU A 350 -3.43 -0.25 -3.20
C GLU A 350 -3.28 0.15 -4.68
N CYS A 351 -3.83 -0.64 -5.60
CA CYS A 351 -3.78 -0.37 -7.04
C CYS A 351 -5.04 0.34 -7.56
N CYS A 352 -6.00 0.66 -6.69
CA CYS A 352 -7.13 1.49 -7.08
C CYS A 352 -6.74 2.97 -7.17
N VAL A 353 -7.24 3.63 -8.20
CA VAL A 353 -7.42 5.08 -8.18
C VAL A 353 -8.73 5.31 -7.42
N ASP A 354 -8.63 5.75 -6.18
CA ASP A 354 -9.81 6.00 -5.35
C ASP A 354 -10.59 7.22 -5.89
N GLU A 355 -11.54 6.97 -6.81
CA GLU A 355 -12.49 8.00 -7.30
C GLU A 355 -13.50 8.42 -6.23
N MET A 356 -13.63 7.63 -5.15
CA MET A 356 -14.55 7.84 -4.02
C MET A 356 -13.88 8.49 -2.83
N ALA A 357 -12.66 9.05 -2.96
CA ALA A 357 -11.97 9.76 -1.91
C ALA A 357 -12.79 10.97 -1.42
N VAL A 358 -13.74 10.71 -0.51
CA VAL A 358 -14.53 11.67 0.28
C VAL A 358 -13.62 12.37 1.32
N ALA A 359 -12.30 12.39 1.07
CA ALA A 359 -11.24 12.87 1.97
C ALA A 359 -10.93 14.37 1.80
N VAL A 360 -11.96 15.18 1.56
CA VAL A 360 -12.03 16.54 2.15
C VAL A 360 -13.17 16.62 3.18
N GLY A 361 -14.05 15.61 3.26
CA GLY A 361 -15.44 15.81 3.69
C GLY A 361 -16.01 14.90 4.77
N SER A 362 -15.27 14.04 5.46
CA SER A 362 -15.84 13.30 6.62
C SER A 362 -15.92 14.14 7.91
N GLN A 363 -16.04 15.47 7.77
CA GLN A 363 -16.50 16.36 8.84
C GLN A 363 -17.66 17.30 8.42
N GLY A 364 -18.27 17.13 7.24
CA GLY A 364 -19.34 18.05 6.82
C GLY A 364 -20.26 17.55 5.69
N TYR A 365 -21.41 17.03 6.10
CA TYR A 365 -22.74 17.12 5.45
C TYR A 365 -23.02 16.49 4.06
N ARG A 366 -24.22 15.87 4.01
CA ARG A 366 -25.01 15.53 2.81
C ARG A 366 -25.39 16.77 2.01
N GLN A 367 -25.13 16.78 0.70
CA GLN A 367 -26.11 16.97 -0.39
C GLN A 367 -25.43 17.36 -1.71
N ALA A 368 -26.08 16.94 -2.80
CA ALA A 368 -26.01 17.41 -4.19
C ALA A 368 -24.81 16.97 -5.07
N GLY A 369 -25.12 16.04 -5.99
CA GLY A 369 -25.26 16.39 -7.41
C GLY A 369 -24.01 16.37 -8.32
N GLN A 370 -23.80 15.21 -8.95
CA GLN A 370 -23.36 14.97 -10.34
C GLN A 370 -22.01 15.51 -10.90
N SER A 371 -21.25 14.53 -11.47
CA SER A 371 -20.54 14.49 -12.77
C SER A 371 -19.36 15.48 -13.01
N GLU A 372 -18.26 15.19 -13.69
CA GLU A 372 -17.92 14.27 -14.78
C GLU A 372 -16.39 13.93 -14.79
N ARG A 373 -16.09 12.74 -15.35
CA ARG A 373 -14.93 12.33 -16.18
C ARG A 373 -13.55 13.00 -15.98
N ARG A 374 -12.52 12.17 -15.73
CA ARG A 374 -11.36 11.99 -16.63
C ARG A 374 -10.44 10.84 -16.20
N ARG A 375 -9.91 10.13 -17.21
CA ARG A 375 -8.93 9.04 -17.09
C ARG A 375 -7.58 9.58 -16.65
N VAL A 376 -7.07 9.11 -15.50
CA VAL A 376 -5.63 9.05 -15.24
C VAL A 376 -5.36 7.81 -14.36
N SER A 377 -4.55 6.89 -14.88
CA SER A 377 -4.13 5.66 -14.19
C SER A 377 -2.86 5.93 -13.40
N TYR A 378 -2.91 5.80 -12.08
CA TYR A 378 -1.73 5.72 -11.22
C TYR A 378 -1.92 4.55 -10.25
N ALA A 379 -1.05 3.55 -10.34
CA ALA A 379 -0.89 2.55 -9.30
C ALA A 379 0.61 2.45 -8.97
N SER A 380 0.92 2.59 -7.68
CA SER A 380 2.20 2.20 -7.10
C SER A 380 1.99 0.94 -6.26
N THR A 381 3.02 0.09 -6.30
CA THR A 381 3.35 -1.08 -5.47
C THR A 381 2.63 -2.41 -5.76
N HIS A 382 3.43 -3.32 -6.34
CA HIS A 382 3.32 -4.79 -6.38
C HIS A 382 2.01 -5.44 -6.87
N PRO A 383 1.56 -5.24 -8.14
CA PRO A 383 0.61 -6.16 -8.73
C PRO A 383 1.37 -7.38 -9.28
N LEU A 384 1.40 -8.48 -8.54
CA LEU A 384 1.99 -9.71 -9.04
C LEU A 384 1.13 -10.25 -10.20
N ALA A 385 1.70 -10.25 -11.41
CA ALA A 385 1.01 -10.74 -12.61
C ALA A 385 1.39 -12.20 -12.86
N VAL A 386 0.51 -13.13 -12.48
CA VAL A 386 0.70 -14.56 -12.80
C VAL A 386 0.30 -14.80 -14.26
N CYS A 387 1.27 -14.81 -15.17
CA CYS A 387 1.02 -15.22 -16.55
C CYS A 387 1.08 -16.75 -16.65
N ARG A 388 -0.07 -17.37 -16.87
CA ARG A 388 -0.17 -18.80 -17.17
C ARG A 388 0.24 -19.02 -18.63
N TRP A 389 1.30 -19.79 -18.86
CA TRP A 389 1.70 -20.27 -20.19
C TRP A 389 1.86 -21.78 -20.17
#